data_AF-A0A4R6EEM2-F1
#
_entry.id   AF-A0A4R6EEM2-F1
#
_cell.length_a   1.000
_cell.length_b   1.000
_cell.length_c   1.000
_cell.angle_alpha   90.00
_cell.angle_beta   90.00
_cell.angle_gamma   90.00
#
_symmetry.space_group_name_H-M   'P 1'
#
loop_
_entity.id
_entity.type
_entity.pdbx_description
1 polymer ?
#
loop_
_entity_poly.entity_id
_entity_poly.type
_entity_poly.pdbx_seq_one_letter_code
_entity_poly.pdbx_strand_id
1 'polypeptide(L)'
;MAEKDYHAVVTDLIANAIKTSKVTGENGRITRLVAGSIGRFAAELRSSDQADEARALIEHARELLDAGDGAEIVPSLTAAVAALEGTA
;
A
#
# COMPACT_ATOMS: atom_id res chain seq x y z
N MET A 1 12.33 -0.38 -21.73
CA MET A 1 11.91 0.45 -20.59
C MET A 1 12.09 -0.40 -19.35
N ALA A 2 12.65 0.13 -18.25
CA ALA A 2 12.66 -0.64 -17.01
C ALA A 2 11.21 -0.93 -16.63
N GLU A 3 10.85 -2.20 -16.50
CA GLU A 3 9.56 -2.61 -15.97
C GLU A 3 9.44 -2.04 -14.56
N LYS A 4 8.42 -1.22 -14.32
CA LYS A 4 8.21 -0.60 -13.01
C LYS A 4 7.75 -1.70 -12.06
N ASP A 5 8.64 -2.14 -11.17
CA ASP A 5 8.33 -3.15 -10.16
C ASP A 5 7.52 -2.50 -9.02
N TYR A 6 6.20 -2.40 -9.22
CA TYR A 6 5.30 -1.83 -8.21
C TYR A 6 5.26 -2.66 -6.92
N HIS A 7 5.47 -3.97 -7.00
CA HIS A 7 5.53 -4.83 -5.82
C HIS A 7 6.73 -4.48 -4.93
N ALA A 8 7.92 -4.32 -5.50
CA ALA A 8 9.10 -3.87 -4.75
C ALA A 8 8.88 -2.49 -4.12
N VAL A 9 8.32 -1.54 -4.87
CA VAL A 9 8.06 -0.18 -4.36
C VAL A 9 7.04 -0.19 -3.20
N VAL A 10 5.94 -0.94 -3.34
CA VAL A 10 4.92 -1.06 -2.28
C VAL A 10 5.50 -1.71 -1.03
N THR A 11 6.36 -2.71 -1.20
CA THR A 11 7.09 -3.36 -0.10
C THR A 11 7.89 -2.34 0.70
N ASP A 12 8.71 -1.53 0.03
CA ASP A 12 9.53 -0.52 0.69
C ASP A 12 8.68 0.57 1.37
N LEU A 13 7.59 1.00 0.74
CA LEU A 13 6.70 2.02 1.30
C LEU A 13 6.05 1.55 2.60
N ILE A 14 5.51 0.34 2.63
CA ILE A 14 4.84 -0.22 3.81
C ILE A 14 5.85 -0.52 4.91
N ALA A 15 6.98 -1.14 4.58
CA ALA A 15 8.03 -1.43 5.55
C ALA A 15 8.52 -0.15 6.24
N ASN A 16 8.73 0.93 5.48
CA ASN A 16 9.12 2.22 6.03
C ASN A 16 8.02 2.85 6.88
N ALA A 17 6.76 2.82 6.44
CA ALA A 17 5.63 3.37 7.20
C ALA A 17 5.49 2.69 8.57
N ILE A 18 5.56 1.36 8.62
CA ILE A 18 5.51 0.58 9.87
C ILE A 18 6.72 0.91 10.75
N LYS A 19 7.93 0.85 10.19
CA LYS A 19 9.17 1.12 10.93
C LYS A 19 9.19 2.51 11.56
N THR A 20 8.80 3.54 10.81
CA THR A 20 8.72 4.91 11.33
C THR A 20 7.63 5.07 12.38
N SER A 21 6.48 4.42 12.19
CA SER A 21 5.36 4.52 13.13
C SER A 21 5.62 3.81 14.45
N LYS A 22 6.42 2.73 14.46
CA LYS A 22 6.92 2.09 15.71
C LYS A 22 7.70 3.07 16.61
N VAL A 23 8.34 4.09 16.03
CA VAL A 23 9.17 5.05 16.78
C VAL A 23 8.41 6.33 17.12
N THR A 24 7.57 6.81 16.20
CA THR A 24 6.98 8.16 16.27
C THR A 24 5.46 8.17 16.39
N GLY A 25 4.82 6.99 16.40
CA GLY A 25 3.38 6.86 16.19
C GLY A 25 2.98 7.04 14.72
N GLU A 26 1.76 6.64 14.38
CA GLU A 26 1.26 6.78 13.02
C GLU A 26 1.19 8.26 12.60
N ASN A 27 1.80 8.57 11.45
CA ASN A 27 1.78 9.92 10.88
C ASN A 27 0.81 10.00 9.71
N GLY A 28 -0.29 10.75 9.88
CA GLY A 28 -1.32 10.88 8.85
C GLY A 28 -0.85 11.42 7.49
N ARG A 29 0.27 12.16 7.42
CA ARG A 29 0.87 12.57 6.12
C ARG A 29 1.52 11.39 5.41
N ILE A 30 2.26 10.55 6.15
CA ILE A 30 2.89 9.34 5.63
C ILE A 30 1.78 8.36 5.19
N THR A 31 0.76 8.15 6.02
CA THR A 31 -0.41 7.33 5.68
C THR A 31 -1.02 7.74 4.34
N ARG A 32 -1.33 9.04 4.16
CA ARG A 32 -1.89 9.54 2.89
C ARG A 32 -0.95 9.37 1.71
N LEU A 33 0.35 9.56 1.90
CA LEU A 33 1.35 9.40 0.84
C LEU A 33 1.44 7.94 0.38
N VAL A 34 1.48 7.00 1.32
CA VAL A 34 1.61 5.57 1.04
C VAL A 34 0.33 5.04 0.39
N ALA A 35 -0.83 5.26 1.02
CA ALA A 35 -2.11 4.83 0.47
C ALA A 35 -2.39 5.46 -0.91
N GLY A 36 -2.07 6.76 -1.07
CA GLY A 36 -2.20 7.46 -2.35
C GLY A 36 -1.27 6.91 -3.44
N SER A 37 -0.06 6.47 -3.09
CA SER A 37 0.85 5.84 -4.04
C SER A 37 0.35 4.47 -4.48
N ILE A 38 -0.09 3.62 -3.53
CA ILE A 38 -0.67 2.30 -3.83
C ILE A 38 -1.90 2.46 -4.74
N GLY A 39 -2.82 3.37 -4.40
CA GLY A 39 -4.01 3.63 -5.19
C GLY A 39 -3.70 4.10 -6.62
N ARG A 40 -2.68 4.98 -6.78
CA ARG A 40 -2.22 5.41 -8.11
C ARG A 40 -1.62 4.26 -8.92
N PHE A 41 -0.76 3.42 -8.32
CA PHE A 41 -0.17 2.28 -9.02
C PHE A 41 -1.23 1.27 -9.47
N ALA A 42 -2.19 0.95 -8.59
CA ALA A 42 -3.32 0.09 -8.95
C ALA A 42 -4.18 0.71 -10.07
N ALA A 43 -4.40 2.03 -10.07
CA ALA A 43 -5.09 2.72 -11.15
C ALA A 43 -4.31 2.70 -12.47
N GLU A 44 -2.98 2.87 -12.44
CA GLU A 44 -2.12 2.76 -13.62
C GLU A 44 -2.18 1.36 -14.24
N LEU A 45 -2.11 0.31 -13.41
CA LEU A 45 -2.26 -1.09 -13.85
C LEU A 45 -3.64 -1.34 -14.47
N ARG A 46 -4.73 -0.90 -13.82
CA ARG A 46 -6.10 -0.98 -14.37
C ARG A 46 -6.22 -0.27 -15.71
N SER A 47 -5.64 0.92 -15.85
CA SER A 47 -5.68 1.68 -17.11
C SER A 47 -4.89 1.02 -18.24
N SER A 48 -4.00 0.09 -17.91
CA SER A 48 -3.17 -0.68 -18.84
C SER A 48 -3.74 -2.09 -19.10
N ASP A 49 -5.01 -2.32 -18.80
CA ASP A 49 -5.71 -3.62 -18.91
C ASP A 49 -5.10 -4.73 -18.05
N GLN A 50 -4.42 -4.37 -16.95
CA GLN A 50 -3.82 -5.28 -15.99
C GLN A 50 -4.61 -5.27 -14.66
N ALA A 51 -5.91 -5.53 -14.75
CA ALA A 51 -6.81 -5.49 -13.59
C ALA A 51 -6.45 -6.54 -12.52
N ASP A 52 -6.05 -7.74 -12.94
CA ASP A 52 -5.61 -8.80 -12.03
C ASP A 52 -4.31 -8.41 -11.30
N GLU A 53 -3.36 -7.79 -12.01
CA GLU A 53 -2.13 -7.26 -11.40
C GLU A 53 -2.43 -6.13 -10.42
N ALA A 54 -3.38 -5.25 -10.75
CA ALA A 54 -3.82 -4.19 -9.84
C ALA A 54 -4.42 -4.76 -8.55
N ARG A 55 -5.16 -5.88 -8.65
CA ARG A 55 -5.70 -6.58 -7.49
C ARG A 55 -4.60 -7.28 -6.70
N ALA A 56 -3.66 -7.95 -7.37
CA ALA A 56 -2.52 -8.60 -6.75
C ALA A 56 -1.64 -7.59 -5.98
N LEU A 57 -1.46 -6.38 -6.50
CA LEU A 57 -0.71 -5.31 -5.83
C LEU A 57 -1.39 -4.83 -4.55
N ILE A 58 -2.72 -4.69 -4.56
CA ILE A 58 -3.49 -4.30 -3.36
C ILE A 58 -3.46 -5.42 -2.33
N GLU A 59 -3.59 -6.68 -2.76
CA GLU A 59 -3.49 -7.84 -1.86
C GLU A 59 -2.09 -7.94 -1.23
N HIS A 60 -1.04 -7.78 -2.03
CA HIS A 60 0.34 -7.72 -1.55
C HIS A 60 0.54 -6.63 -0.48
N ALA A 61 -0.06 -5.45 -0.68
CA ALA A 61 -0.04 -4.39 0.32
C ALA A 61 -0.70 -4.81 1.64
N ARG A 62 -1.80 -5.57 1.59
CA ARG A 62 -2.48 -6.07 2.79
C ARG A 62 -1.66 -7.13 3.50
N GLU A 63 -1.09 -8.09 2.77
CA GLU A 63 -0.24 -9.13 3.34
C GLU A 63 0.96 -8.54 4.09
N LEU A 64 1.58 -7.48 3.55
CA LEU A 64 2.67 -6.76 4.20
C LEU A 64 2.22 -6.02 5.47
N LEU A 65 1.02 -5.44 5.46
CA LEU A 65 0.45 -4.80 6.65
C LEU A 65 0.14 -5.84 7.72
N ASP A 66 -0.49 -6.96 7.37
CA ASP A 66 -0.81 -8.04 8.30
C ASP A 66 0.46 -8.66 8.89
N ALA A 67 1.47 -8.94 8.06
CA ALA A 67 2.76 -9.47 8.52
C ALA A 67 3.55 -8.51 9.42
N GLY A 68 3.23 -7.21 9.36
CA GLY A 68 3.92 -6.17 10.10
C GLY A 68 3.13 -5.58 11.27
N ASP A 69 2.10 -6.27 11.76
CA ASP A 69 1.18 -5.81 12.82
C ASP A 69 0.51 -4.46 12.48
N GLY A 70 0.20 -4.24 11.21
CA GLY A 70 -0.27 -2.97 10.66
C GLY A 70 -1.55 -2.47 11.32
N ALA A 71 -2.44 -3.36 11.76
CA ALA A 71 -3.66 -3.00 12.48
C ALA A 71 -3.38 -2.32 13.83
N GLU A 72 -2.27 -2.65 14.48
CA GLU A 72 -1.87 -2.05 15.77
C GLU A 72 -0.98 -0.82 15.56
N ILE A 73 -0.10 -0.86 14.56
CA ILE A 73 0.98 0.14 14.40
C ILE A 73 0.60 1.29 13.48
N VAL A 74 -0.12 0.98 12.39
CA VAL A 74 -0.55 1.94 11.37
C VAL A 74 -2.03 1.73 11.02
N PRO A 75 -2.94 1.81 12.02
CA PRO A 75 -4.36 1.48 11.84
C PRO A 75 -5.03 2.29 10.72
N SER A 76 -4.68 3.57 10.55
CA SER A 76 -5.27 4.41 9.51
C SER A 76 -4.78 4.02 8.11
N LEU A 77 -3.52 3.61 7.97
CA LEU A 77 -2.99 3.06 6.72
C LEU A 77 -3.65 1.72 6.38
N THR A 78 -3.80 0.84 7.36
CA THR A 78 -4.49 -0.45 7.20
C THR A 78 -5.92 -0.26 6.71
N ALA A 79 -6.67 0.65 7.32
CA ALA A 79 -8.02 1.00 6.87
C ALA A 79 -8.03 1.61 5.46
N ALA A 80 -7.07 2.48 5.14
CA ALA A 80 -6.99 3.12 3.84
C ALA A 80 -6.68 2.12 2.72
N VAL A 81 -5.79 1.16 2.94
CA VAL A 81 -5.48 0.10 1.97
C VAL A 81 -6.66 -0.84 1.78
N ALA A 82 -7.34 -1.23 2.86
CA ALA A 82 -8.56 -2.04 2.78
C ALA A 82 -9.66 -1.36 1.94
N ALA A 83 -9.78 -0.03 2.01
CA ALA A 83 -10.75 0.72 1.22
C ALA A 83 -10.44 0.75 -0.29
N LEU A 84 -9.20 0.44 -0.72
CA LEU A 84 -8.83 0.44 -2.14
C LEU A 84 -9.45 -0.74 -2.92
N GLU A 85 -9.74 -1.87 -2.26
CA GLU A 85 -10.45 -3.00 -2.88
C GLU A 85 -11.86 -2.61 -3.36
N GLY A 86 -12.53 -1.70 -2.65
CA GLY A 86 -13.90 -1.28 -2.96
C GLY A 86 -14.01 -0.30 -4.14
N THR A 87 -12.90 0.05 -4.79
CA THR A 87 -12.84 1.04 -5.90
C THR A 87 -12.77 0.41 -7.30
N ALA A 88 -13.16 -0.86 -7.41
CA ALA A 88 -13.27 -1.60 -8.68
C ALA A 88 -14.38 -1.05 -9.59
#